data_AF-A0A4Q3UX16-F1
#
_entry.id   AF-A0A4Q3UX16-F1
#
_cell.length_a   1.000
_cell.length_b   1.000
_cell.length_c   1.000
_cell.angle_alpha   90.00
_cell.angle_beta   90.00
_cell.angle_gamma   90.00
#
_symmetry.space_group_name_H-M   'P 1'
#
loop_
_entity.id
_entity.type
_entity.pdbx_description
1 polymer ?
#
loop_
_entity_poly.entity_id
_entity_poly.type
_entity_poly.pdbx_seq_one_letter_code
_entity_poly.pdbx_strand_id
1 'polypeptide(L)'
;MKSLRAKMPLAVLVLALLGGCDSTPDNGSGPIVLQFWNGFSGPDGKTMEKIVGEFNRTHKDVQVKMQIIPWGTFYDKVTLGLAF
;
A
#
# COMPACT_ATOMS: atom_id res chain seq x y z
N MET A 1 2.16 -20.79 -58.34
CA MET A 1 1.80 -22.16 -57.89
C MET A 1 1.60 -22.12 -56.38
N LYS A 2 0.55 -22.80 -55.91
CA LYS A 2 -0.07 -22.70 -54.57
C LYS A 2 0.87 -23.11 -53.42
N SER A 3 0.80 -22.44 -52.28
CA SER A 3 0.68 -23.06 -50.95
C SER A 3 0.38 -21.98 -49.89
N LEU A 4 -0.84 -21.94 -49.36
CA LEU A 4 -1.38 -22.71 -48.22
C LEU A 4 -1.18 -21.94 -46.90
N ARG A 5 -2.15 -21.07 -46.58
CA ARG A 5 -2.32 -20.49 -45.24
C ARG A 5 -2.75 -21.60 -44.28
N ALA A 6 -1.82 -22.12 -43.49
CA ALA A 6 -2.12 -23.08 -42.44
C ALA A 6 -2.84 -22.36 -41.28
N LYS A 7 -4.11 -22.70 -41.07
CA LYS A 7 -4.90 -22.28 -39.92
C LYS A 7 -4.38 -23.04 -38.69
N MET A 8 -3.64 -22.35 -37.82
CA MET A 8 -3.14 -22.91 -36.56
C MET A 8 -4.31 -23.04 -35.58
N PRO A 9 -4.65 -24.25 -35.08
CA PRO A 9 -5.77 -24.43 -34.16
C PRO A 9 -5.43 -23.87 -32.78
N LEU A 10 -6.34 -23.04 -32.27
CA LEU A 10 -6.34 -22.27 -31.01
C LEU A 10 -6.30 -23.13 -29.72
N ALA A 11 -6.01 -24.44 -29.80
CA ALA A 11 -6.29 -25.40 -28.74
C ALA A 11 -5.12 -25.72 -27.78
N VAL A 12 -3.93 -25.15 -27.96
CA VAL A 12 -2.74 -25.49 -27.14
C VAL A 12 -2.37 -24.40 -26.11
N LEU A 13 -3.01 -23.22 -26.16
CA LEU A 13 -2.69 -22.10 -25.26
C LEU A 13 -3.54 -22.09 -23.96
N VAL A 14 -4.18 -23.20 -23.58
CA VAL A 14 -5.07 -23.27 -22.40
C VAL A 14 -4.47 -24.10 -21.26
N LEU A 15 -3.34 -24.79 -21.48
CA LEU A 15 -2.72 -25.65 -20.46
C LEU A 15 -1.54 -25.01 -19.69
N ALA A 16 -1.34 -23.70 -19.84
CA ALA A 16 -0.36 -22.93 -19.07
C ALA A 16 -1.00 -22.04 -17.98
N LEU A 17 -2.30 -22.19 -17.74
CA LEU A 17 -3.07 -21.40 -16.76
C LEU A 17 -3.25 -22.08 -15.40
N LEU A 18 -2.60 -23.22 -15.15
CA LEU A 18 -2.75 -24.01 -13.91
C LEU A 18 -1.45 -24.15 -13.10
N GLY A 19 -0.37 -23.46 -13.48
CA GLY A 19 0.89 -23.49 -12.74
C GLY A 19 1.11 -22.20 -11.96
N GLY A 20 0.82 -22.20 -10.66
CA GLY A 20 1.33 -21.17 -9.74
C GLY A 20 0.34 -20.60 -8.76
N CYS A 21 -0.36 -21.43 -8.00
CA CYS A 21 -0.79 -21.02 -6.66
C CYS A 21 0.36 -21.33 -5.69
N ASP A 22 1.46 -20.60 -5.83
CA ASP A 22 2.48 -20.55 -4.77
C ASP A 22 1.98 -19.51 -3.77
N SER A 23 1.20 -19.98 -2.79
CA SER A 23 0.85 -19.17 -1.62
C SER A 23 2.02 -19.22 -0.64
N THR A 24 3.20 -18.78 -1.06
CA THR A 24 4.20 -18.32 -0.09
C THR A 24 3.61 -17.07 0.55
N PRO A 25 3.49 -17.00 1.88
CA PRO A 25 3.25 -15.74 2.55
C PRO A 25 4.40 -14.83 2.12
N ASP A 26 4.10 -13.79 1.33
CA ASP A 26 5.01 -12.67 1.16
C ASP A 26 5.19 -12.09 2.56
N ASN A 27 6.24 -12.52 3.25
CA ASN A 27 6.73 -11.89 4.46
C ASN A 27 7.25 -10.53 4.02
N GLY A 28 6.32 -9.60 3.83
CA GLY A 28 6.46 -8.36 3.08
C GLY A 28 7.86 -7.79 3.21
N SER A 29 8.63 -7.92 2.15
CA SER A 29 10.05 -7.56 2.11
C SER A 29 10.32 -6.05 2.18
N GLY A 30 9.29 -5.25 2.47
CA GLY A 30 9.34 -3.80 2.62
C GLY A 30 9.11 -3.34 4.06
N PRO A 31 9.36 -2.04 4.35
CA PRO A 31 9.13 -1.49 5.68
C PRO A 31 7.66 -1.55 6.09
N ILE A 32 7.41 -1.76 7.38
CA ILE A 32 6.08 -1.62 7.99
C ILE A 32 5.63 -0.16 7.80
N VAL A 33 4.47 0.05 7.20
CA VAL A 33 3.91 1.40 7.00
C VAL A 33 2.90 1.71 8.10
N LEU A 34 3.16 2.76 8.88
CA LEU A 34 2.26 3.25 9.93
C LEU A 34 1.53 4.50 9.45
N GLN A 35 0.20 4.44 9.42
CA GLN A 35 -0.66 5.59 9.13
C GLN A 35 -0.89 6.37 10.43
N PHE A 36 -0.33 7.58 10.52
CA PHE A 36 -0.41 8.41 11.72
C PHE A 36 -1.32 9.61 11.48
N TRP A 37 -2.58 9.51 11.88
CA TRP A 37 -3.52 10.62 11.88
C TRP A 37 -3.43 11.39 13.19
N ASN A 38 -3.40 12.72 13.14
CA ASN A 38 -3.37 13.56 14.33
C ASN A 38 -4.09 14.91 14.11
N GLY A 39 -4.34 15.62 15.21
CA GLY A 39 -4.97 16.94 15.25
C GLY A 39 -4.00 18.11 15.47
N PHE A 40 -2.68 17.95 15.26
CA PHE A 40 -1.69 19.04 15.44
C PHE A 40 -1.76 20.08 14.31
N SER A 41 -2.95 20.66 14.10
CA SER A 41 -3.23 21.67 13.08
C SER A 41 -2.76 23.08 13.47
N GLY A 42 -2.16 23.23 14.65
CA GLY A 42 -1.61 24.48 15.16
C GLY A 42 -0.11 24.62 14.92
N PRO A 43 0.57 25.52 15.66
CA PRO A 43 2.01 25.72 15.57
C PRO A 43 2.85 24.46 15.89
N ASP A 44 2.29 23.56 16.69
CA ASP A 44 2.86 22.28 17.08
C ASP A 44 3.04 21.29 15.92
N GLY A 45 2.21 21.39 14.86
CA GLY A 45 2.30 20.52 13.68
C GLY A 45 3.67 20.51 13.03
N LYS A 46 4.37 21.67 12.99
CA LYS A 46 5.73 21.75 12.43
C LYS A 46 6.78 21.02 13.25
N THR A 47 6.60 20.96 14.56
CA THR A 47 7.46 20.14 15.41
C THR A 47 7.18 18.67 15.18
N MET A 48 5.91 18.27 15.05
CA MET A 48 5.56 16.87 14.80
C MET A 48 6.05 16.37 13.43
N GLU A 49 5.97 17.21 12.39
CA GLU A 49 6.56 16.92 11.07
C GLU A 49 8.05 16.59 11.17
N LYS A 50 8.80 17.36 11.97
CA LYS A 50 10.24 17.13 12.19
C LYS A 50 10.50 15.81 12.92
N ILE A 51 9.72 15.51 13.96
CA ILE A 51 9.84 14.25 14.71
C ILE A 51 9.60 13.05 13.79
N VAL A 52 8.52 13.07 12.98
CA VAL A 52 8.22 12.00 12.02
C VAL A 52 9.32 11.88 10.96
N GLY A 53 9.83 13.01 10.47
CA GLY A 53 10.95 13.02 9.52
C GLY A 53 12.22 12.38 10.09
N GLU A 54 12.57 12.70 11.34
CA GLU A 54 13.71 12.11 12.03
C GLU A 54 13.51 10.61 12.29
N PHE A 55 12.32 10.20 12.70
CA PHE A 55 11.98 8.80 12.91
C PHE A 55 12.20 7.99 11.62
N ASN A 56 11.60 8.42 10.50
CA ASN A 56 11.75 7.76 9.19
C ASN A 56 13.20 7.78 8.66
N ARG A 57 14.00 8.77 9.06
CA ARG A 57 15.42 8.83 8.71
C ARG A 57 16.23 7.78 9.45
N THR A 58 15.91 7.52 10.71
CA THR A 58 16.69 6.69 11.64
C THR A 58 16.19 5.23 11.73
N HIS A 59 14.95 4.97 11.33
CA HIS A 59 14.34 3.64 11.31
C HIS A 59 13.99 3.28 9.87
N LYS A 60 14.59 2.22 9.33
CA LYS A 60 14.42 1.81 7.92
C LYS A 60 13.43 0.67 7.74
N ASP A 61 13.14 -0.02 8.82
CA ASP A 61 12.16 -1.09 8.97
C ASP A 61 10.73 -0.56 9.13
N VAL A 62 10.56 0.71 9.50
CA VAL A 62 9.25 1.35 9.69
C VAL A 62 9.18 2.69 8.95
N GLN A 63 8.08 2.92 8.23
CA GLN A 63 7.76 4.19 7.59
C GLN A 63 6.46 4.77 8.16
N VAL A 64 6.56 5.91 8.83
CA VAL A 64 5.41 6.67 9.32
C VAL A 64 4.92 7.64 8.25
N LYS A 65 3.66 7.51 7.84
CA LYS A 65 2.95 8.46 6.97
C LYS A 65 2.01 9.29 7.83
N MET A 66 2.38 10.54 8.06
CA MET A 66 1.61 11.45 8.89
C MET A 66 0.55 12.19 8.08
N GLN A 67 -0.64 12.35 8.65
CA GLN A 67 -1.70 13.21 8.15
C GLN A 67 -2.25 14.07 9.29
N ILE A 68 -2.10 15.38 9.15
CA ILE A 68 -2.73 16.35 10.06
C ILE A 68 -4.16 16.58 9.57
N ILE A 69 -5.13 16.42 10.46
CA ILE A 69 -6.56 16.54 10.19
C ILE A 69 -7.13 17.59 11.15
N PRO A 70 -7.89 18.60 10.68
CA PRO A 70 -8.58 19.53 11.59
C PRO A 70 -9.44 18.80 12.61
N TRP A 71 -9.44 19.26 13.87
CA TRP A 71 -10.06 18.54 14.99
C TRP A 71 -11.49 18.08 14.76
N GLY A 72 -12.35 18.93 14.19
CA GLY A 72 -13.74 18.55 13.88
C GLY A 72 -13.81 17.32 12.97
N THR A 73 -13.04 17.32 11.89
CA THR A 73 -12.96 16.19 10.94
C THR A 73 -12.20 14.99 11.51
N PHE A 74 -11.24 15.20 12.41
CA PHE A 74 -10.45 14.12 13.02
C PHE A 74 -11.36 13.18 13.83
N TYR A 75 -12.22 13.72 14.69
CA TYR A 75 -13.13 12.91 15.50
C TYR A 75 -14.14 12.15 14.64
N ASP A 76 -14.69 12.77 13.61
CA ASP A 76 -15.58 12.09 12.65
C ASP A 76 -14.87 10.89 12.00
N LYS A 77 -13.64 11.09 11.53
CA LYS A 77 -12.83 10.04 10.89
C LYS A 77 -12.50 8.89 11.84
N VAL A 78 -12.04 9.20 13.05
CA VAL A 78 -11.69 8.15 14.04
C VAL A 78 -12.94 7.38 14.45
N THR A 79 -14.06 8.07 14.68
CA THR A 79 -15.33 7.44 15.06
C THR A 79 -15.80 6.50 13.96
N LEU A 80 -15.84 6.96 12.70
CA LEU A 80 -16.23 6.14 11.56
C LEU A 80 -15.28 4.96 11.33
N GLY A 81 -13.97 5.18 11.48
CA GLY A 81 -12.95 4.15 11.26
C GLY A 81 -12.84 3.09 12.35
N LEU A 82 -13.42 3.32 13.54
CA LEU A 82 -13.46 2.36 14.64
C LEU A 82 -14.83 1.67 14.79
N ALA A 83 -15.87 2.22 14.14
CA ALA A 83 -17.21 1.67 14.20
C ALA A 83 -17.41 0.40 13.35
N PHE A 84 -16.46 0.11 12.45
CA PHE A 84 -16.44 -1.02 11.52
C PHE A 84 -15.03 -1.60 11.44
#